data_AF-A0A7C1W7C3-F1
#
_entry.id   AF-A0A7C1W7C3-F1
#
_cell.length_a   1.000
_cell.length_b   1.000
_cell.length_c   1.000
_cell.angle_alpha   90.00
_cell.angle_beta   90.00
_cell.angle_gamma   90.00
#
_symmetry.space_group_name_H-M   'P 1'
#
loop_
_entity.id
_entity.type
_entity.pdbx_description
1 polymer ?
#
loop_
_entity_poly.entity_id
_entity_poly.type
_entity_poly.pdbx_seq_one_letter_code
_entity_poly.pdbx_strand_id
1 'polypeptide(L)'
;MARKKLANPSGPDKRERRQQAQRARRQQKKTEQLKRRLKIIGVLLAVVLVGVGGVLLFSGQAKLYPPTSPAGHIETWPAQRISTVPIPLPVQAHIIEHIPGGTPGVLLEYNCTRFKCKSDLVAKLTTIAERYSYVYLAPYPQMGAKIALAARNRRLVLNQYDEAKIIAFLTP
;
A
#
# COMPACT_ATOMS: atom_id res chain seq x y z
N MET A 1 93.86 -26.69 14.77
CA MET A 1 93.15 -25.49 14.24
C MET A 1 91.83 -25.93 13.63
N ALA A 2 90.72 -25.54 14.23
CA ALA A 2 89.37 -25.99 13.88
C ALA A 2 88.76 -25.17 12.72
N ARG A 3 87.99 -25.86 11.89
CA ARG A 3 87.16 -25.34 10.78
C ARG A 3 86.26 -24.17 11.21
N LYS A 4 86.04 -23.22 10.30
CA LYS A 4 84.69 -22.72 9.97
C LYS A 4 84.68 -22.14 8.55
N LYS A 5 84.25 -22.94 7.57
CA LYS A 5 83.80 -22.45 6.26
C LYS A 5 82.42 -21.81 6.48
N LEU A 6 82.33 -20.50 6.26
CA LEU A 6 81.05 -19.79 6.18
C LEU A 6 80.27 -20.28 4.96
N ALA A 7 79.06 -20.78 5.19
CA ALA A 7 78.15 -21.21 4.14
C ALA A 7 77.59 -19.98 3.40
N ASN A 8 77.68 -20.01 2.08
CA ASN A 8 77.13 -19.01 1.15
C ASN A 8 75.61 -19.25 1.00
N PRO A 9 74.72 -18.24 1.11
CA PRO A 9 73.30 -18.46 0.97
C PRO A 9 72.96 -18.67 -0.52
N SER A 10 72.60 -19.90 -0.90
CA SER A 10 72.08 -20.21 -2.23
C SER A 10 70.73 -19.53 -2.40
N GLY A 11 70.65 -18.55 -3.32
CA GLY A 11 69.39 -17.96 -3.74
C GLY A 11 68.43 -19.01 -4.33
N PRO A 12 67.11 -18.76 -4.28
CA PRO A 12 66.09 -19.77 -4.57
C PRO A 12 66.19 -20.29 -6.01
N ASP A 13 66.02 -21.61 -6.15
CA ASP A 13 66.11 -22.36 -7.41
C ASP A 13 65.06 -21.87 -8.43
N LYS A 14 65.39 -21.95 -9.72
CA LYS A 14 64.54 -21.49 -10.83
C LYS A 14 63.16 -22.17 -10.83
N ARG A 15 63.07 -23.41 -10.31
CA ARG A 15 61.79 -24.11 -10.11
C ARG A 15 60.95 -23.50 -8.98
N GLU A 16 61.55 -23.10 -7.88
CA GLU A 16 60.84 -22.48 -6.74
C GLU A 16 60.24 -21.12 -7.14
N ARG A 17 60.98 -20.31 -7.90
CA ARG A 17 60.47 -19.03 -8.44
C ARG A 17 59.26 -19.23 -9.35
N ARG A 18 59.28 -20.28 -10.19
CA ARG A 18 58.13 -20.64 -11.05
C ARG A 18 56.94 -21.13 -10.22
N GLN A 19 57.16 -21.92 -9.18
CA GLN A 19 56.09 -22.37 -8.28
C GLN A 19 55.49 -21.22 -7.47
N GLN A 20 56.30 -20.31 -6.93
CA GLN A 20 55.83 -19.11 -6.23
C GLN A 20 55.02 -18.20 -7.16
N ALA A 21 55.50 -17.97 -8.39
CA ALA A 21 54.76 -17.19 -9.39
C ALA A 21 53.41 -17.85 -9.78
N GLN A 22 53.37 -19.19 -9.91
CA GLN A 22 52.12 -19.91 -10.15
C GLN A 22 51.15 -19.85 -8.96
N ARG A 23 51.65 -19.96 -7.72
CA ARG A 23 50.85 -19.83 -6.50
C ARG A 23 50.29 -18.41 -6.36
N ALA A 24 51.10 -17.38 -6.61
CA ALA A 24 50.67 -15.98 -6.61
C ALA A 24 49.58 -15.71 -7.68
N ARG A 25 49.75 -16.22 -8.90
CA ARG A 25 48.74 -16.13 -9.96
C ARG A 25 47.43 -16.86 -9.60
N ARG A 26 47.53 -18.02 -8.95
CA ARG A 26 46.35 -18.76 -8.45
C ARG A 26 45.64 -18.01 -7.33
N GLN A 27 46.38 -17.41 -6.40
CA GLN A 27 45.82 -16.58 -5.34
C GLN A 27 45.14 -15.33 -5.91
N GLN A 28 45.78 -14.62 -6.84
CA GLN A 28 45.19 -13.46 -7.52
C GLN A 28 43.90 -13.82 -8.27
N LYS A 29 43.87 -14.95 -8.99
CA LYS A 29 42.64 -15.42 -9.66
C LYS A 29 41.53 -15.73 -8.66
N LYS A 30 41.84 -16.36 -7.52
CA LYS A 30 40.87 -16.66 -6.45
C LYS A 30 40.31 -15.39 -5.82
N THR A 31 41.15 -14.38 -5.54
CA THR A 31 40.71 -13.11 -4.96
C THR A 31 39.82 -12.33 -5.93
N GLU A 32 40.17 -12.29 -7.22
CA GLU A 32 39.35 -11.62 -8.24
C GLU A 32 38.01 -12.34 -8.47
N GLN A 33 38.01 -13.68 -8.46
CA GLN A 33 36.78 -14.47 -8.49
C GLN A 33 35.90 -14.21 -7.26
N LEU A 34 36.49 -14.12 -6.07
CA LEU A 34 35.77 -13.82 -4.83
C LEU A 34 35.16 -12.41 -4.86
N LYS A 35 35.94 -11.39 -5.27
CA LYS A 35 35.45 -10.02 -5.44
C LYS A 35 34.29 -9.95 -6.44
N ARG A 36 34.38 -10.67 -7.56
CA ARG A 36 33.30 -10.72 -8.57
C ARG A 36 32.04 -11.37 -8.01
N ARG A 37 32.15 -12.47 -7.25
CA ARG A 37 31.02 -13.11 -6.57
C ARG A 37 30.37 -12.18 -5.53
N LEU A 38 31.19 -11.52 -4.70
CA LEU A 38 30.69 -10.56 -3.71
C LEU A 38 29.96 -9.39 -4.36
N LYS A 39 30.45 -8.86 -5.49
CA LYS A 39 29.74 -7.82 -6.26
C LYS A 39 28.37 -8.30 -6.75
N ILE A 40 28.28 -9.50 -7.33
CA ILE A 40 27.01 -10.06 -7.82
C ILE A 40 26.03 -10.26 -6.66
N ILE A 41 26.48 -10.83 -5.53
CA ILE A 41 25.66 -11.01 -4.33
C ILE A 41 25.16 -9.66 -3.81
N GLY A 42 26.03 -8.65 -3.76
CA GLY A 42 25.67 -7.29 -3.35
C GLY A 42 24.59 -6.67 -4.24
N VAL A 43 24.70 -6.83 -5.57
CA VAL A 43 23.67 -6.34 -6.51
C VAL A 43 22.35 -7.08 -6.31
N LEU A 44 22.38 -8.41 -6.17
CA LEU A 44 21.17 -9.20 -5.93
C LEU A 44 20.47 -8.81 -4.63
N LEU A 45 21.23 -8.63 -3.54
CA LEU A 45 20.70 -8.16 -2.26
C LEU A 45 20.07 -6.77 -2.39
N ALA A 46 20.71 -5.84 -3.10
CA ALA A 46 20.15 -4.51 -3.34
C ALA A 46 18.82 -4.58 -4.12
N VAL A 47 18.73 -5.40 -5.16
CA VAL A 47 17.50 -5.60 -5.93
C VAL A 47 16.39 -6.19 -5.07
N VAL A 48 16.70 -7.18 -4.23
CA VAL A 48 15.72 -7.77 -3.31
C VAL A 48 15.24 -6.74 -2.29
N LEU A 49 16.14 -5.95 -1.69
CA LEU A 49 15.77 -4.91 -0.73
C LEU A 49 14.87 -3.84 -1.35
N VAL A 50 15.19 -3.39 -2.57
CA VAL A 50 14.36 -2.43 -3.31
C VAL A 50 13.00 -3.05 -3.67
N GLY A 51 12.98 -4.31 -4.13
CA GLY A 51 11.75 -5.01 -4.47
C GLY A 51 10.82 -5.19 -3.27
N VAL A 52 11.34 -5.69 -2.15
CA VAL A 52 10.58 -5.85 -0.90
C VAL A 52 10.12 -4.50 -0.35
N GLY A 53 11.02 -3.50 -0.32
CA GLY A 53 10.67 -2.14 0.10
C GLY A 53 9.57 -1.53 -0.77
N GLY A 54 9.65 -1.72 -2.09
CA GLY A 54 8.62 -1.31 -3.03
C GLY A 54 7.27 -1.97 -2.73
N VAL A 55 7.24 -3.30 -2.63
CA VAL A 55 6.00 -4.04 -2.32
C VAL A 55 5.37 -3.53 -1.01
N LEU A 56 6.16 -3.39 0.06
CA LEU A 56 5.65 -2.91 1.35
C LEU A 56 5.08 -1.49 1.26
N LEU A 57 5.72 -0.58 0.51
CA LEU A 57 5.24 0.80 0.35
C LEU A 57 3.95 0.90 -0.49
N PHE A 58 3.79 0.03 -1.50
CA PHE A 58 2.63 0.08 -2.41
C PHE A 58 1.44 -0.76 -1.96
N SER A 59 1.64 -1.77 -1.11
CA SER A 59 0.55 -2.68 -0.65
C SER A 59 -0.55 -1.97 0.14
N GLY A 60 -0.26 -0.86 0.80
CA GLY A 60 -1.23 -0.10 1.63
C GLY A 60 -2.12 0.88 0.86
N GLN A 61 -2.04 0.93 -0.48
CA GLN A 61 -2.68 1.99 -1.28
C GLN A 61 -3.98 1.56 -1.98
N ALA A 62 -4.51 0.38 -1.70
CA ALA A 62 -5.82 0.00 -2.24
C ALA A 62 -6.88 0.99 -1.73
N LYS A 63 -7.38 1.85 -2.63
CA LYS A 63 -8.41 2.83 -2.30
C LYS A 63 -9.72 2.10 -2.10
N LEU A 64 -10.07 1.84 -0.84
CA LEU A 64 -11.40 1.38 -0.47
C LEU A 64 -12.39 2.52 -0.67
N TYR A 65 -13.56 2.20 -1.21
CA TYR A 65 -14.67 3.11 -1.44
C TYR A 65 -15.97 2.38 -1.12
N PRO A 66 -17.05 3.10 -0.78
CA PRO A 66 -18.34 2.46 -0.55
C PRO A 66 -18.75 1.62 -1.77
N PRO A 67 -19.43 0.48 -1.52
CA PRO A 67 -19.83 -0.44 -2.57
C PRO A 67 -20.82 0.26 -3.51
N THR A 68 -20.74 -0.10 -4.79
CA THR A 68 -21.70 0.36 -5.82
C THR A 68 -22.54 -0.79 -6.37
N SER A 69 -22.38 -1.99 -5.80
CA SER A 69 -23.07 -3.22 -6.18
C SER A 69 -23.69 -3.84 -4.94
N PRO A 70 -24.86 -4.51 -5.07
CA PRO A 70 -25.47 -5.23 -3.98
C PRO A 70 -24.77 -6.56 -3.67
N ALA A 71 -23.72 -6.95 -4.41
CA ALA A 71 -23.06 -8.24 -4.20
C ALA A 71 -22.50 -8.39 -2.77
N GLY A 72 -22.79 -9.53 -2.13
CA GLY A 72 -22.30 -9.86 -0.79
C GLY A 72 -23.02 -9.13 0.35
N HIS A 73 -24.22 -8.60 0.09
CA HIS A 73 -25.04 -8.00 1.14
C HIS A 73 -25.63 -9.04 2.09
N ILE A 74 -26.15 -8.55 3.21
CA ILE A 74 -27.00 -9.31 4.15
C ILE A 74 -28.32 -8.57 4.31
N GLU A 75 -29.40 -9.31 4.55
CA GLU A 75 -30.75 -8.78 4.80
C GLU A 75 -30.82 -8.13 6.20
N THR A 76 -30.12 -7.02 6.38
CA THR A 76 -30.04 -6.31 7.65
C THR A 76 -29.90 -4.82 7.41
N TRP A 77 -30.61 -4.04 8.22
CA TRP A 77 -30.61 -2.60 8.15
C TRP A 77 -29.62 -1.99 9.14
N PRO A 78 -29.03 -0.81 8.84
CA PRO A 78 -28.32 -0.06 9.86
C PRO A 78 -29.32 0.42 10.92
N ALA A 79 -28.85 0.63 12.15
CA ALA A 79 -29.68 1.09 13.26
C ALA A 79 -30.38 2.44 12.96
N GLN A 80 -29.73 3.27 12.15
CA GLN A 80 -30.23 4.59 11.74
C GLN A 80 -29.66 4.97 10.39
N ARG A 81 -30.40 5.83 9.67
CA ARG A 81 -30.01 6.35 8.36
C ARG A 81 -28.85 7.36 8.44
N ILE A 82 -28.82 8.16 9.50
CA ILE A 82 -27.75 9.11 9.79
C ILE A 82 -27.00 8.57 11.00
N SER A 83 -25.81 8.04 10.79
CA SER A 83 -25.02 7.33 11.78
C SER A 83 -23.72 8.07 12.10
N THR A 84 -23.37 8.12 13.38
CA THR A 84 -22.07 8.58 13.85
C THR A 84 -21.02 7.47 13.90
N VAL A 85 -21.42 6.23 13.64
CA VAL A 85 -20.55 5.05 13.58
C VAL A 85 -20.56 4.43 12.16
N PRO A 86 -19.46 3.76 11.74
CA PRO A 86 -19.40 3.17 10.41
C PRO A 86 -20.48 2.11 10.18
N ILE A 87 -21.05 2.10 8.98
CA ILE A 87 -21.96 1.04 8.54
C ILE A 87 -21.13 -0.15 8.03
N PRO A 88 -21.38 -1.40 8.47
CA PRO A 88 -20.66 -2.57 7.94
C PRO A 88 -20.84 -2.75 6.43
N LEU A 89 -19.80 -3.19 5.73
CA LEU A 89 -19.82 -3.36 4.27
C LEU A 89 -20.99 -4.20 3.73
N PRO A 90 -21.36 -5.35 4.32
CA PRO A 90 -22.52 -6.12 3.85
C PRO A 90 -23.85 -5.37 3.99
N VAL A 91 -23.99 -4.53 5.02
CA VAL A 91 -25.17 -3.67 5.23
C VAL A 91 -25.17 -2.51 4.24
N GLN A 92 -24.00 -1.93 3.94
CA GLN A 92 -23.87 -0.93 2.88
C GLN A 92 -24.30 -1.49 1.51
N ALA A 93 -23.88 -2.71 1.17
CA ALA A 93 -24.29 -3.36 -0.07
C ALA A 93 -25.81 -3.60 -0.12
N HIS A 94 -26.45 -3.90 1.02
CA HIS A 94 -27.91 -4.03 1.10
C HIS A 94 -28.61 -2.71 0.78
N ILE A 95 -28.15 -1.60 1.37
CA ILE A 95 -28.68 -0.25 1.07
C ILE A 95 -28.61 0.08 -0.43
N ILE A 96 -27.50 -0.30 -1.09
CA ILE A 96 -27.33 -0.11 -2.54
C ILE A 96 -28.31 -0.95 -3.36
N GLU A 97 -28.70 -2.11 -2.83
CA GLU A 97 -29.75 -2.93 -3.44
C GLU A 97 -31.10 -2.23 -3.28
N HIS A 98 -31.54 -2.04 -2.05
CA HIS A 98 -32.76 -1.35 -1.70
C HIS A 98 -32.73 -0.84 -0.27
N ILE A 99 -33.63 0.07 0.04
CA ILE A 99 -33.95 0.56 1.37
C ILE A 99 -35.36 0.06 1.75
N PRO A 100 -35.84 0.27 3.00
CA PRO A 100 -37.23 0.00 3.32
C PRO A 100 -38.16 0.72 2.33
N GLY A 101 -39.08 -0.02 1.72
CA GLY A 101 -39.91 0.47 0.61
C GLY A 101 -39.42 0.10 -0.80
N GLY A 102 -38.29 -0.62 -0.92
CA GLY A 102 -37.88 -1.30 -2.16
C GLY A 102 -37.14 -0.45 -3.18
N THR A 103 -36.82 0.81 -2.86
CA THR A 103 -36.04 1.69 -3.75
C THR A 103 -34.54 1.60 -3.43
N PRO A 104 -33.61 1.70 -4.41
CA PRO A 104 -32.18 1.75 -4.13
C PRO A 104 -31.80 2.96 -3.27
N GLY A 105 -30.94 2.75 -2.28
CA GLY A 105 -30.38 3.80 -1.45
C GLY A 105 -29.11 4.42 -2.03
N VAL A 106 -28.69 5.52 -1.41
CA VAL A 106 -27.40 6.17 -1.68
C VAL A 106 -26.61 6.27 -0.38
N LEU A 107 -25.37 5.82 -0.40
CA LEU A 107 -24.42 6.03 0.68
C LEU A 107 -23.75 7.39 0.48
N LEU A 108 -23.77 8.24 1.50
CA LEU A 108 -23.02 9.49 1.61
C LEU A 108 -22.04 9.33 2.77
N GLU A 109 -20.79 9.02 2.48
CA GLU A 109 -19.81 8.69 3.51
C GLU A 109 -18.66 9.69 3.57
N TYR A 110 -18.06 9.83 4.75
CA TYR A 110 -16.94 10.74 4.99
C TYR A 110 -15.81 10.09 5.80
N ASN A 111 -14.58 10.56 5.61
CA ASN A 111 -13.42 10.08 6.35
C ASN A 111 -12.67 11.24 7.01
N CYS A 112 -12.99 11.51 8.28
CA CYS A 112 -12.29 12.52 9.08
C CYS A 112 -11.11 11.95 9.89
N THR A 113 -10.91 10.63 9.86
CA THR A 113 -9.77 9.97 10.51
C THR A 113 -8.50 10.16 9.68
N ARG A 114 -8.60 9.98 8.35
CA ARG A 114 -7.47 10.13 7.43
C ARG A 114 -7.33 11.56 6.88
N PHE A 115 -8.41 12.32 6.82
CA PHE A 115 -8.42 13.66 6.25
C PHE A 115 -8.85 14.70 7.29
N LYS A 116 -8.18 15.86 7.31
CA LYS A 116 -8.61 16.98 8.16
C LYS A 116 -9.97 17.51 7.70
N CYS A 117 -11.00 17.29 8.49
CA CYS A 117 -12.32 17.85 8.29
C CYS A 117 -12.45 19.21 8.95
N LYS A 118 -13.21 20.12 8.32
CA LYS A 118 -13.70 21.31 9.01
C LYS A 118 -14.78 20.87 10.01
N SER A 119 -14.93 21.61 11.10
CA SER A 119 -15.90 21.30 12.17
C SER A 119 -17.34 21.25 11.68
N ASP A 120 -17.67 21.98 10.62
CA ASP A 120 -18.99 22.08 10.01
C ASP A 120 -19.30 21.02 8.94
N LEU A 121 -18.32 20.20 8.54
CA LEU A 121 -18.49 19.26 7.44
C LEU A 121 -19.63 18.26 7.72
N VAL A 122 -19.59 17.61 8.88
CA VAL A 122 -20.57 16.57 9.23
C VAL A 122 -21.96 17.19 9.30
N ALA A 123 -22.10 18.35 9.93
CA ALA A 123 -23.37 19.07 10.00
C ALA A 123 -23.94 19.38 8.59
N LYS A 124 -23.10 19.86 7.66
CA LYS A 124 -23.51 20.11 6.27
C LYS A 124 -23.97 18.84 5.54
N LEU A 125 -23.24 17.73 5.72
CA LEU A 125 -23.63 16.45 5.13
C LEU A 125 -24.93 15.92 5.75
N THR A 126 -25.12 16.10 7.06
CA THR A 126 -26.36 15.77 7.78
C THR A 126 -27.55 16.52 7.20
N THR A 127 -27.44 17.85 7.05
CA THR A 127 -28.50 18.66 6.43
C THR A 127 -28.85 18.18 5.02
N ILE A 128 -27.86 17.77 4.21
CA ILE A 128 -28.13 17.17 2.91
C ILE A 128 -28.88 15.85 3.06
N ALA A 129 -28.38 14.93 3.89
CA ALA A 129 -28.98 13.62 4.08
C ALA A 129 -30.43 13.73 4.56
N GLU A 130 -30.73 14.64 5.48
CA GLU A 130 -32.09 14.87 5.99
C GLU A 130 -33.11 15.21 4.89
N ARG A 131 -32.69 15.90 3.82
CA ARG A 131 -33.56 16.24 2.68
C ARG A 131 -33.99 15.04 1.84
N TYR A 132 -33.28 13.91 1.90
CA TYR A 132 -33.50 12.76 1.04
C TYR A 132 -33.66 11.48 1.87
N SER A 133 -34.86 10.89 1.85
CA SER A 133 -35.18 9.68 2.64
C SER A 133 -34.35 8.45 2.27
N TYR A 134 -33.80 8.42 1.05
CA TYR A 134 -32.98 7.31 0.53
C TYR A 134 -31.46 7.48 0.74
N VAL A 135 -31.01 8.57 1.37
CA VAL A 135 -29.58 8.85 1.60
C VAL A 135 -29.16 8.40 2.99
N TYR A 136 -28.14 7.56 3.08
CA TYR A 136 -27.56 7.08 4.34
C TYR A 136 -26.22 7.77 4.57
N LEU A 137 -26.07 8.41 5.73
CA LEU A 137 -24.86 9.15 6.12
C LEU A 137 -24.11 8.37 7.19
N ALA A 138 -22.82 8.12 6.98
CA ALA A 138 -21.95 7.48 7.97
C ALA A 138 -20.46 7.83 7.77
N PRO A 139 -19.62 7.72 8.82
CA PRO A 139 -18.18 7.73 8.63
C PRO A 139 -17.70 6.44 7.97
N TYR A 140 -16.71 6.53 7.07
CA TYR A 140 -15.99 5.38 6.52
C TYR A 140 -14.46 5.56 6.63
N PRO A 141 -13.87 5.23 7.79
CA PRO A 141 -12.46 5.51 8.09
C PRO A 141 -11.44 4.82 7.18
N GLN A 142 -11.82 3.70 6.57
CA GLN A 142 -10.95 2.94 5.64
C GLN A 142 -10.94 3.54 4.23
N MET A 143 -11.87 4.44 3.92
CA MET A 143 -12.02 5.01 2.58
C MET A 143 -10.81 5.84 2.15
N GLY A 144 -10.41 5.71 0.89
CA GLY A 144 -9.30 6.47 0.30
C GLY A 144 -9.61 7.95 -0.03
N ALA A 145 -10.75 8.49 0.41
CA ALA A 145 -11.22 9.83 0.09
C ALA A 145 -11.87 10.53 1.29
N LYS A 146 -11.99 11.86 1.22
CA LYS A 146 -12.60 12.66 2.28
C LYS A 146 -14.12 12.51 2.32
N ILE A 147 -14.77 12.53 1.16
CA ILE A 147 -16.20 12.33 0.99
C ILE A 147 -16.38 11.42 -0.23
N ALA A 148 -17.27 10.44 -0.14
CA ALA A 148 -17.74 9.71 -1.31
C ALA A 148 -19.24 9.49 -1.25
N LEU A 149 -19.83 9.46 -2.44
CA LEU A 149 -21.18 8.98 -2.63
C LEU A 149 -21.13 7.71 -3.44
N ALA A 150 -21.94 6.73 -3.06
CA ALA A 150 -22.14 5.52 -3.82
C ALA A 150 -23.63 5.24 -3.99
N ALA A 151 -24.00 4.93 -5.23
CA ALA A 151 -25.30 4.43 -5.61
C ALA A 151 -25.08 3.21 -6.52
N ARG A 152 -26.16 2.51 -6.89
CA ARG A 152 -26.05 1.37 -7.80
C ARG A 152 -25.32 1.77 -9.09
N ASN A 153 -24.18 1.12 -9.35
CA ASN A 153 -23.27 1.34 -10.48
C ASN A 153 -22.72 2.77 -10.63
N ARG A 154 -22.81 3.61 -9.60
CA ARG A 154 -22.41 5.02 -9.65
C ARG A 154 -21.61 5.41 -8.41
N ARG A 155 -20.57 6.22 -8.61
CA ARG A 155 -19.75 6.76 -7.51
C ARG A 155 -19.34 8.20 -7.79
N LEU A 156 -19.33 9.01 -6.74
CA LEU A 156 -18.71 10.33 -6.73
C LEU A 156 -17.69 10.38 -5.61
N VAL A 157 -16.50 10.89 -5.88
CA VAL A 157 -15.41 11.03 -4.90
C VAL A 157 -15.02 12.49 -4.83
N LEU A 158 -14.97 13.06 -3.62
CA LEU A 158 -14.65 14.47 -3.40
C LEU A 158 -13.55 14.61 -2.35
N ASN A 159 -12.56 15.45 -2.66
CA ASN A 159 -11.48 15.81 -1.73
C ASN A 159 -11.89 16.97 -0.79
N GLN A 160 -12.98 17.66 -1.12
CA GLN A 160 -13.53 18.78 -0.37
C GLN A 160 -15.05 18.79 -0.49
N TYR A 161 -15.72 19.45 0.45
CA TYR A 161 -17.16 19.64 0.37
C TYR A 161 -17.53 20.46 -0.88
N ASP A 162 -18.47 19.94 -1.66
CA ASP A 162 -18.99 20.56 -2.88
C ASP A 162 -20.47 20.21 -2.95
N GLU A 163 -21.31 21.11 -2.44
CA GLU A 163 -22.75 20.89 -2.33
C GLU A 163 -23.40 20.66 -3.70
N ALA A 164 -22.99 21.44 -4.71
CA ALA A 164 -23.54 21.36 -6.06
C ALA A 164 -23.31 19.96 -6.66
N LYS A 165 -22.09 19.41 -6.54
CA LYS A 165 -21.81 18.05 -7.02
C LYS A 165 -22.54 16.97 -6.24
N ILE A 166 -22.69 17.15 -4.92
CA ILE A 166 -23.45 16.22 -4.09
C ILE A 166 -24.93 16.20 -4.55
N ILE A 167 -25.56 17.37 -4.66
CA ILE A 167 -26.96 17.48 -5.09
C ILE A 167 -27.15 16.94 -6.51
N ALA A 168 -26.23 17.26 -7.43
CA ALA A 168 -26.25 16.72 -8.79
C ALA A 168 -26.08 15.20 -8.85
N PHE A 169 -25.42 14.59 -7.87
CA PHE A 169 -25.36 13.13 -7.78
C PHE A 169 -26.65 12.53 -7.22
N LEU A 170 -27.30 13.21 -6.27
CA LEU A 170 -28.53 12.73 -5.64
C LEU A 170 -29.75 12.89 -6.55
N THR A 171 -29.72 13.86 -7.46
CA THR A 171 -30.79 14.11 -8.42
C THR A 171 -30.44 13.39 -9.72
N PRO A 172 -31.13 12.31 -10.11
CA PRO A 172 -30.83 11.53 -11.31
C PRO A 172 -31.06 12.32 -12.61
#